data_AF-A0A0N4W6I5-F1
#
_entry.id   AF-A0A0N4W6I5-F1
#
_cell.length_a   1.000
_cell.length_b   1.000
_cell.length_c   1.000
_cell.angle_alpha   90.00
_cell.angle_beta   90.00
_cell.angle_gamma   90.00
#
_symmetry.space_group_name_H-M   'P 1'
#
loop_
_entity.id
_entity.type
_entity.pdbx_description
1 polymer ?
#
loop_
_entity_poly.entity_id
_entity_poly.type
_entity_poly.pdbx_seq_one_letter_code
_entity_poly.pdbx_strand_id
1 'polypeptide(L)'
;MDDQYPMGPLVPCSFLPDEFIECNTPELLPPAHNDTLDAGFCSRFGGQRAEDVEWTWVACRALPCIECRGRRHFFKRTPCIKYTGHYFLSTLLYSIFLGVVAVDRFCLGYSAIAVGKLMTLGGLGVWWIIDIFLLVTGNLTPADDSNWEPYY
;
A
#
# COMPACT_ATOMS: atom_id res chain seq x y z
N MET A 1 -30.74 -15.05 6.71
CA MET A 1 -31.46 -16.16 6.07
C MET A 1 -31.26 -16.06 4.57
N ASP A 2 -30.32 -16.84 4.01
CA ASP A 2 -30.57 -17.75 2.88
C ASP A 2 -29.30 -18.60 2.70
N ASP A 3 -29.22 -19.71 3.45
CA ASP A 3 -28.15 -20.72 3.36
C ASP A 3 -28.78 -22.02 2.84
N GLN A 4 -29.26 -21.95 1.60
CA GLN A 4 -29.68 -23.11 0.84
C GLN A 4 -28.40 -23.92 0.53
N TYR A 5 -28.14 -25.02 1.26
CA TYR A 5 -27.01 -25.97 1.13
C TYR A 5 -25.65 -25.56 1.78
N PRO A 6 -25.44 -25.84 3.08
CA PRO A 6 -24.15 -25.64 3.74
C PRO A 6 -23.05 -26.62 3.28
N MET A 7 -23.40 -27.74 2.65
CA MET A 7 -22.48 -28.81 2.19
C MET A 7 -22.29 -28.84 0.66
N GLY A 8 -22.66 -27.78 -0.05
CA GLY A 8 -22.43 -27.70 -1.49
C GLY A 8 -20.94 -27.56 -1.85
N PRO A 9 -20.54 -27.87 -3.10
CA PRO A 9 -19.15 -27.73 -3.56
C PRO A 9 -18.69 -26.26 -3.68
N LEU A 10 -19.62 -25.30 -3.59
CA LEU A 10 -19.35 -23.88 -3.76
C LEU A 10 -18.75 -23.25 -2.49
N VAL A 11 -17.63 -22.57 -2.67
CA VAL A 11 -16.98 -21.78 -1.62
C VAL A 11 -17.83 -20.54 -1.25
N PRO A 12 -17.83 -20.10 0.02
CA PRO A 12 -18.50 -18.87 0.43
C PRO A 12 -17.99 -17.64 -0.32
N CYS A 13 -18.89 -16.75 -0.74
CA CYS A 13 -18.51 -15.51 -1.42
C CYS A 13 -17.54 -14.64 -0.58
N SER A 14 -17.65 -14.68 0.75
CA SER A 14 -16.77 -13.93 1.66
C SER A 14 -15.32 -14.44 1.72
N PHE A 15 -15.06 -15.64 1.21
CA PHE A 15 -13.72 -16.25 1.18
C PHE A 15 -13.09 -16.27 -0.21
N LEU A 16 -13.72 -15.61 -1.20
CA LEU A 16 -13.08 -15.43 -2.49
C LEU A 16 -11.79 -14.59 -2.33
N PRO A 17 -10.71 -14.95 -3.04
CA PRO A 17 -9.50 -14.14 -3.12
C PRO A 17 -9.78 -12.81 -3.81
N ASP A 18 -8.89 -11.84 -3.59
CA ASP A 18 -8.99 -10.46 -4.10
C ASP A 18 -9.12 -10.39 -5.63
N GLU A 19 -8.56 -11.36 -6.36
CA GLU A 19 -8.65 -11.46 -7.83
C GLU A 19 -10.08 -11.71 -8.36
N PHE A 20 -10.97 -12.25 -7.52
CA PHE A 20 -12.33 -12.64 -7.90
C PHE A 20 -13.42 -11.74 -7.31
N ILE A 21 -13.03 -10.62 -6.69
CA ILE A 21 -13.93 -9.68 -6.05
C ILE A 21 -13.57 -8.24 -6.45
N GLU A 22 -14.58 -7.38 -6.51
CA GLU A 22 -14.44 -5.96 -6.76
C GLU A 22 -14.86 -5.22 -5.49
N CYS A 23 -13.92 -4.52 -4.86
CA CYS A 23 -14.12 -3.79 -3.62
C CYS A 23 -13.99 -2.28 -3.85
N ASN A 24 -14.76 -1.50 -3.10
CA ASN A 24 -14.56 -0.06 -3.04
C ASN A 24 -13.18 0.24 -2.42
N THR A 25 -12.45 1.19 -2.99
CA THR A 25 -11.16 1.66 -2.44
C THR A 25 -11.41 2.50 -1.20
N PRO A 26 -10.63 2.33 -0.12
CA PRO A 26 -10.76 3.16 1.07
C PRO A 26 -10.36 4.61 0.78
N GLU A 27 -11.05 5.56 1.40
CA GLU A 27 -10.80 6.99 1.25
C GLU A 27 -10.46 7.67 2.58
N LEU A 28 -9.77 8.81 2.55
CA LEU A 28 -9.54 9.59 3.77
C LEU A 28 -10.85 10.18 4.27
N LEU A 29 -11.02 10.15 5.59
CA LEU A 29 -12.19 10.72 6.24
C LEU A 29 -12.29 12.23 5.89
N PRO A 30 -13.40 12.68 5.26
CA PRO A 30 -13.54 14.08 4.87
C PRO A 30 -13.71 14.97 6.12
N PRO A 31 -13.21 16.22 6.08
CA PRO A 31 -13.18 17.12 7.25
C PRO A 31 -14.57 17.56 7.75
N ALA A 32 -15.64 17.22 7.02
CA ALA A 32 -17.01 17.64 7.30
C ALA A 32 -17.90 16.53 7.87
N HIS A 33 -17.36 15.34 8.16
CA HIS A 33 -18.14 14.20 8.62
C HIS A 33 -18.00 14.00 10.14
N ASN A 34 -19.14 13.99 10.84
CA ASN A 34 -19.19 13.76 12.28
C ASN A 34 -18.76 12.32 12.58
N ASP A 35 -17.58 12.14 13.18
CA ASP A 35 -17.05 11.10 14.11
C ASP A 35 -17.63 9.66 14.11
N THR A 36 -18.32 9.27 13.06
CA THR A 36 -18.72 7.90 12.78
C THR A 36 -17.78 7.43 11.67
N LEU A 37 -16.83 6.59 12.08
CA LEU A 37 -15.88 5.94 11.17
C LEU A 37 -16.71 4.97 10.32
N ASP A 38 -17.33 5.52 9.29
CA ASP A 38 -18.19 4.78 8.38
C ASP A 38 -17.38 3.75 7.61
N ALA A 39 -18.01 2.62 7.29
CA ALA A 39 -17.40 1.55 6.51
C ALA A 39 -16.85 2.13 5.18
N GLY A 40 -15.53 2.10 5.01
CA GLY A 40 -14.84 2.52 3.79
C GLY A 40 -13.93 3.73 3.97
N PHE A 41 -13.87 4.33 5.15
CA PHE A 41 -12.95 5.44 5.42
C PHE A 41 -11.78 5.06 6.35
N CYS A 42 -10.69 5.80 6.23
CA CYS A 42 -9.48 5.68 7.03
C CYS A 42 -9.11 7.01 7.68
N SER A 43 -8.61 6.98 8.92
CA SER A 43 -8.11 8.19 9.59
C SER A 43 -6.76 8.64 9.00
N ARG A 44 -5.90 7.67 8.65
CA ARG A 44 -4.61 7.91 7.98
C ARG A 44 -4.29 6.77 7.01
N PHE A 45 -3.55 7.09 5.96
CA PHE A 45 -2.89 6.08 5.14
C PHE A 45 -1.48 5.79 5.67
N GLY A 46 -1.04 4.55 5.54
CA GLY A 46 0.34 4.15 5.80
C GLY A 46 0.49 3.09 6.89
N GLY A 47 1.74 2.93 7.35
CA GLY A 47 2.16 1.85 8.24
C GLY A 47 2.94 0.77 7.47
N GLN A 48 4.16 0.49 7.92
CA GLN A 48 4.99 -0.60 7.35
C GLN A 48 4.78 -1.92 8.06
N ARG A 49 4.53 -1.87 9.37
CA ARG A 49 4.24 -3.06 10.17
C ARG A 49 2.75 -3.27 10.24
N ALA A 50 2.33 -4.54 10.23
CA ALA A 50 0.92 -4.91 10.30
C ALA A 50 0.20 -4.36 11.56
N GLU A 51 0.95 -4.07 12.63
CA GLU A 51 0.46 -3.47 13.88
C GLU A 51 0.16 -1.97 13.76
N ASP A 52 0.86 -1.26 12.88
CA ASP A 52 0.71 0.19 12.70
C ASP A 52 -0.34 0.57 11.63
N VAL A 53 -0.68 -0.41 10.78
CA VAL A 53 -1.63 -0.27 9.67
C VAL A 53 -3.05 -0.24 10.22
N GLU A 54 -3.76 0.84 9.91
CA GLU A 54 -5.18 0.98 10.21
C GLU A 54 -6.01 0.06 9.28
N TRP A 55 -7.11 -0.47 9.79
CA TRP A 55 -7.99 -1.37 9.05
C TRP A 55 -9.38 -0.79 8.97
N THR A 56 -10.00 -0.88 7.79
CA THR A 56 -11.38 -0.46 7.57
C THR A 56 -12.20 -1.56 6.90
N TRP A 57 -13.52 -1.43 6.94
CA TRP A 57 -14.43 -2.37 6.29
C TRP A 57 -14.93 -1.75 4.99
N VAL A 58 -14.63 -2.37 3.86
CA VAL A 58 -15.11 -1.93 2.55
C VAL A 58 -16.19 -2.86 2.03
N ALA A 59 -17.12 -2.30 1.26
CA ALA A 59 -18.10 -3.09 0.52
C ALA A 59 -17.43 -3.72 -0.70
N CYS A 60 -17.62 -5.03 -0.85
CA CYS A 60 -17.09 -5.84 -1.94
C CYS A 60 -18.19 -6.63 -2.62
N ARG A 61 -17.98 -6.91 -3.91
CA ARG A 61 -18.87 -7.71 -4.74
C ARG A 61 -18.10 -8.81 -5.47
N ALA A 62 -18.62 -10.03 -5.45
CA ALA A 62 -18.06 -11.11 -6.28
C ALA A 62 -18.30 -10.87 -7.78
N LEU A 63 -17.27 -11.07 -8.61
CA LEU A 63 -17.37 -10.90 -10.07
C LEU A 63 -18.50 -11.74 -10.67
N PRO A 64 -19.21 -11.23 -11.70
CA PRO A 64 -20.43 -11.88 -12.22
C PRO A 64 -20.17 -13.29 -12.77
N CYS A 65 -18.95 -13.58 -13.23
CA CYS A 65 -18.56 -14.87 -13.82
C CYS A 65 -18.21 -15.96 -12.78
N ILE A 66 -18.07 -15.60 -11.49
CA ILE A 66 -17.71 -16.55 -10.44
C ILE A 66 -18.96 -16.95 -9.65
N GLU A 67 -19.17 -18.26 -9.53
CA GLU A 67 -20.23 -18.87 -8.73
C GLU A 67 -19.72 -19.07 -7.29
N CYS A 68 -20.39 -18.49 -6.32
CA CYS A 68 -20.05 -18.60 -4.90
C CYS A 68 -21.31 -18.72 -4.05
N ARG A 69 -21.17 -19.29 -2.84
CA ARG A 69 -22.28 -19.52 -1.92
C ARG A 69 -22.53 -18.30 -1.03
N GLY A 70 -23.79 -17.93 -0.86
CA GLY A 70 -24.24 -16.87 0.05
C GLY A 70 -24.40 -15.51 -0.63
N ARG A 71 -24.22 -14.43 0.14
CA ARG A 71 -24.41 -13.05 -0.36
C ARG A 71 -23.24 -12.63 -1.26
N ARG A 72 -23.54 -12.22 -2.49
CA ARG A 72 -22.56 -11.71 -3.46
C ARG A 72 -21.99 -10.34 -3.10
N HIS A 73 -22.73 -9.56 -2.30
CA HIS A 73 -22.29 -8.29 -1.72
C HIS A 73 -21.98 -8.52 -0.24
N PHE A 74 -20.75 -8.25 0.17
CA PHE A 74 -20.28 -8.50 1.52
C PHE A 74 -19.23 -7.46 1.94
N PHE A 75 -18.99 -7.33 3.24
CA PHE A 75 -17.95 -6.46 3.77
C PHE A 75 -16.66 -7.25 3.96
N LYS A 76 -15.54 -6.70 3.49
CA LYS A 76 -14.21 -7.26 3.70
C LYS A 76 -13.36 -6.25 4.47
N ARG A 77 -12.53 -6.77 5.39
CA ARG A 77 -11.59 -5.93 6.14
C ARG A 77 -10.35 -5.71 5.28
N THR A 78 -10.08 -4.46 4.91
CA THR A 78 -8.94 -4.08 4.08
C THR A 78 -8.02 -3.11 4.82
N PRO A 79 -6.71 -3.17 4.59
CA PRO A 79 -5.77 -2.24 5.19
C PRO A 79 -5.87 -0.85 4.55
N CYS A 80 -5.69 0.19 5.35
CA CYS A 80 -5.62 1.58 4.93
C CYS A 80 -4.23 1.91 4.36
N ILE A 81 -3.92 1.31 3.21
CA ILE A 81 -2.65 1.52 2.50
C ILE A 81 -2.94 1.95 1.07
N LYS A 82 -2.10 2.86 0.57
CA LYS A 82 -2.13 3.34 -0.81
C LYS A 82 -0.83 2.93 -1.48
N TYR A 83 -0.91 2.42 -2.71
CA TYR A 83 0.24 2.15 -3.55
C TYR A 83 0.30 3.18 -4.68
N THR A 84 1.50 3.65 -5.01
CA THR A 84 1.73 4.63 -6.10
C THR A 84 2.72 4.13 -7.15
N GLY A 85 2.92 2.80 -7.23
CA GLY A 85 3.84 2.18 -8.19
C GLY A 85 5.32 2.32 -7.81
N HIS A 86 5.62 2.57 -6.54
CA HIS A 86 6.99 2.52 -6.04
C HIS A 86 7.31 1.10 -5.57
N TYR A 87 8.33 0.51 -6.19
CA TYR A 87 8.80 -0.84 -5.88
C TYR A 87 10.08 -0.75 -5.05
N PHE A 88 10.11 -1.43 -3.90
CA PHE A 88 11.26 -1.45 -3.01
C PHE A 88 12.54 -1.91 -3.73
N LEU A 89 12.44 -3.00 -4.50
CA LEU A 89 13.59 -3.59 -5.21
C LEU A 89 14.15 -2.63 -6.26
N SER A 90 13.30 -1.99 -7.06
CA SER A 90 13.73 -1.03 -8.08
C SER A 90 14.46 0.15 -7.45
N THR A 91 13.91 0.70 -6.37
CA THR A 91 14.52 1.82 -5.65
C THR A 91 15.85 1.41 -5.00
N LEU A 92 15.94 0.20 -4.45
CA LEU A 92 17.19 -0.34 -3.91
C LEU A 92 18.26 -0.47 -5.01
N LEU A 93 17.90 -1.00 -6.18
CA LEU A 93 18.80 -1.09 -7.33
C LEU A 93 19.27 0.29 -7.78
N TYR A 94 18.37 1.27 -7.88
CA TYR A 94 18.75 2.65 -8.17
C TYR A 94 19.68 3.23 -7.11
N SER A 95 19.47 2.93 -5.83
CA SER A 95 20.36 3.41 -4.76
C SER A 95 21.76 2.78 -4.88
N ILE A 96 21.85 1.48 -5.17
CA ILE A 96 23.12 0.77 -5.35
C ILE A 96 23.89 1.27 -6.58
N PHE A 97 23.25 1.33 -7.75
CA PHE A 97 23.91 1.62 -9.02
C PHE A 97 24.01 3.11 -9.35
N LEU A 98 23.02 3.91 -8.96
CA LEU A 98 22.87 5.32 -9.33
C LEU A 98 22.85 6.28 -8.13
N GLY A 99 23.10 5.78 -6.91
CA GLY A 99 23.02 6.60 -5.69
C GLY A 99 24.11 7.68 -5.56
N VAL A 100 25.20 7.61 -6.33
CA VAL A 100 26.20 8.70 -6.44
C VAL A 100 25.59 9.93 -7.12
N VAL A 101 24.65 9.72 -8.06
CA VAL A 101 23.90 10.78 -8.76
C VAL A 101 22.57 11.10 -8.03
N ALA A 102 22.30 10.42 -6.91
CA ALA A 102 21.09 10.57 -6.08
C ALA A 102 19.77 10.32 -6.82
N VAL A 103 19.77 9.46 -7.84
CA VAL A 103 18.58 9.14 -8.66
C VAL A 103 17.48 8.50 -7.80
N ASP A 104 17.85 7.64 -6.85
CA ASP A 104 16.93 7.01 -5.90
C ASP A 104 16.13 8.04 -5.09
N ARG A 105 16.79 9.09 -4.58
CA ARG A 105 16.14 10.18 -3.82
C ARG A 105 15.22 11.03 -4.68
N PHE A 106 15.59 11.32 -5.92
CA PHE A 106 14.72 12.05 -6.86
C PHE A 106 13.46 11.25 -7.20
N CYS A 107 13.59 9.94 -7.45
CA CYS A 107 12.46 9.07 -7.73
C CYS A 107 11.49 8.89 -6.55
N LEU A 108 11.99 8.99 -5.31
CA LEU A 108 11.19 8.94 -4.09
C LEU A 108 10.50 10.28 -3.74
N GLY A 109 10.80 11.37 -4.46
CA GLY A 109 10.26 12.72 -4.19
C GLY A 109 11.12 13.60 -3.27
N TYR A 110 12.28 13.13 -2.82
CA TYR A 110 13.19 13.88 -1.94
C TYR A 110 14.19 14.76 -2.69
N SER A 111 13.67 15.65 -3.56
CA SER A 111 14.48 16.49 -4.45
C SER A 111 15.44 17.43 -3.71
N ALA A 112 15.06 17.99 -2.55
CA ALA A 112 15.91 18.90 -1.79
C ALA A 112 17.16 18.20 -1.22
N ILE A 113 16.99 16.99 -0.67
CA ILE A 113 18.09 16.19 -0.12
C ILE A 113 18.99 15.67 -1.26
N ALA A 114 18.39 15.31 -2.39
CA ALA A 114 19.12 14.89 -3.58
C ALA A 114 20.04 16.00 -4.11
N VAL A 115 19.54 17.25 -4.19
CA VAL A 115 20.37 18.41 -4.59
C VAL A 115 21.49 18.67 -3.57
N GLY A 116 21.20 18.55 -2.27
CA GLY A 116 22.22 18.68 -1.21
C GLY A 116 23.36 17.66 -1.35
N LYS A 117 23.04 16.41 -1.71
CA LYS A 117 24.04 15.38 -2.04
C LYS A 117 24.89 15.77 -3.24
N LEU A 118 24.29 16.30 -4.30
CA LEU A 118 25.03 16.71 -5.51
C LEU A 118 25.96 17.89 -5.23
N MET A 119 25.51 18.90 -4.46
CA MET A 119 26.35 20.05 -4.10
C MET A 119 27.54 19.65 -3.23
N THR A 120 27.42 18.58 -2.44
CA THR A 120 28.50 18.02 -1.63
C THR A 120 29.36 17.00 -2.39
N LEU A 121 29.26 16.93 -3.74
CA LEU A 121 29.95 15.95 -4.60
C LEU A 121 29.68 14.49 -4.17
N GLY A 122 28.49 14.21 -3.65
CA GLY A 122 28.12 12.88 -3.14
C GLY A 122 28.90 12.47 -1.89
N GLY A 123 29.54 13.42 -1.20
CA GLY A 123 30.36 13.25 0.01
C GLY A 123 31.20 11.98 0.02
N LEU A 124 32.04 11.79 -1.01
CA LEU A 124 33.05 10.71 -1.10
C LEU A 124 32.47 9.29 -0.94
N GLY A 125 31.19 9.07 -1.22
CA GLY A 125 30.52 7.77 -1.09
C GLY A 125 29.94 7.45 0.30
N VAL A 126 30.19 8.29 1.31
CA VAL A 126 29.60 8.10 2.65
C VAL A 126 28.08 8.26 2.61
N TRP A 127 27.60 9.27 1.90
CA TRP A 127 26.18 9.52 1.70
C TRP A 127 25.46 8.41 0.94
N TRP A 128 26.16 7.73 0.04
CA TRP A 128 25.65 6.58 -0.69
C TRP A 128 25.40 5.39 0.26
N ILE A 129 26.34 5.09 1.16
CA ILE A 129 26.20 4.03 2.18
C ILE A 129 25.04 4.33 3.14
N ILE A 130 24.94 5.58 3.61
CA ILE A 130 23.86 5.99 4.53
C ILE A 130 22.49 5.80 3.88
N ASP A 131 22.33 6.14 2.60
CA ASP A 131 21.05 5.98 1.91
C ASP A 131 20.66 4.52 1.73
N ILE A 132 21.61 3.65 1.39
CA ILE A 132 21.35 2.20 1.35
C ILE A 132 20.87 1.71 2.72
N PHE A 133 21.52 2.14 3.81
CA PHE A 133 21.14 1.73 5.16
C PHE A 133 19.74 2.24 5.54
N LEU A 134 19.42 3.50 5.25
CA LEU A 134 18.09 4.08 5.52
C LEU A 134 16.99 3.38 4.73
N LEU A 135 17.25 3.00 3.47
CA LEU A 135 16.31 2.28 2.62
C LEU A 135 16.09 0.85 3.13
N VAL A 136 17.17 0.10 3.38
CA VAL A 136 17.09 -1.30 3.85
C VAL A 136 16.48 -1.41 5.25
N THR A 137 16.72 -0.45 6.13
CA THR A 137 16.11 -0.42 7.47
C THR A 137 14.64 0.01 7.47
N GLY A 138 14.08 0.39 6.31
CA GLY A 138 12.69 0.84 6.18
C GLY A 138 12.45 2.27 6.65
N ASN A 139 13.50 3.00 7.06
CA ASN A 139 13.38 4.40 7.51
C ASN A 139 13.19 5.39 6.35
N LEU A 140 13.31 4.93 5.11
CA LEU A 140 13.06 5.73 3.91
C LEU A 140 11.87 5.13 3.15
N THR A 141 10.75 5.84 3.16
CA THR A 141 9.53 5.51 2.40
C THR A 141 9.32 6.53 1.27
N PRO A 142 8.44 6.24 0.30
CA PRO A 142 7.98 7.25 -0.65
C PRO A 142 7.51 8.53 0.06
N ALA A 143 7.80 9.70 -0.52
CA ALA A 143 7.42 10.99 0.07
C ALA A 143 5.89 11.22 0.10
N ASP A 144 5.13 10.47 -0.68
CA ASP A 144 3.66 10.52 -0.72
C ASP A 144 2.98 9.67 0.37
N ASP A 145 3.73 9.18 1.36
CA ASP A 145 3.28 8.26 2.44
C ASP A 145 2.62 6.97 1.92
N SER A 146 2.91 6.60 0.66
CA SER A 146 2.46 5.35 0.06
C SER A 146 3.33 4.17 0.51
N ASN A 147 2.74 2.97 0.46
CA ASN A 147 3.46 1.74 0.76
C ASN A 147 4.17 1.22 -0.49
N TRP A 148 5.15 0.34 -0.29
CA TRP A 148 5.85 -0.39 -1.33
C TRP A 148 4.90 -1.37 -2.01
N GLU A 149 4.85 -1.34 -3.34
CA GLU A 149 4.07 -2.33 -4.09
C GLU A 149 4.67 -3.74 -3.88
N PRO A 150 3.88 -4.72 -3.39
CA PRO A 150 4.36 -6.08 -3.12
C PRO A 150 4.61 -6.90 -4.38
N TYR A 151 3.90 -6.61 -5.48
CA TYR A 151 3.99 -7.33 -6.74
C TYR A 151 4.68 -6.46 -7.80
N TYR A 152 5.35 -7.05 -8.78
CA TYR A 152 6.11 -6.35 -9.83
C TYR A 152 5.27 -6.17 -11.09
#